data_AF-A0A6I6MZJ8-F1
#
_entry.id   AF-A0A6I6MZJ8-F1
#
_cell.length_a   1.000
_cell.length_b   1.000
_cell.length_c   1.000
_cell.angle_alpha   90.00
_cell.angle_beta   90.00
_cell.angle_gamma   90.00
#
_symmetry.space_group_name_H-M   'P 1'
#
loop_
_entity.id
_entity.type
_entity.pdbx_description
1 polymer ?
#
loop_
_entity_poly.entity_id
_entity_poly.type
_entity_poly.pdbx_seq_one_letter_code
_entity_poly.pdbx_strand_id
1 'polypeptide(L)'
;MSRLTLPGPDSLLRRGIGEWSIALVAWRLLVLQNAHPAVGAGVARFSTYRAHPWRRIEHTMDSGVRLFFSDREGLRREIARLERSHRRIRGTDEQGRPFDAQDPGVRAWVLVTLYESITAMRELSGNPYTPAEADQLYGEFRAVCAEFGLPDHVLPATAADVPTYVDTVVRDTLEYNRAVHHLLFEMLHQSPAPGRLGRLAPAWPLLRTLAAHTLRVLTVADLPPVFRERFDLPRPRGAGMLSWALHHGTRQVLTRLPDRLRYRIPPTGVEPSASPATDTSPGPVTGPVPSGHVPRPRRPHASDTRRRRLETFFRQVLDQTGDGFVDEADLQAMAHNVCWQLELTPQGEDEVHAAFATWWQHMCSTMDTDDDGRVSRAEFVTSMLAGVDHDPGYLDKGLHVAVRGLFHAADTDSSGYLGPDEYRTVFGGSRVHPAELNHGFRQLDADGDGRITEEEFLDAFTEYFTARSDTAAGSQLLGRP
;
A
#
# COMPACT_ATOMS: atom_id res chain seq x y z
N MET A 1 -34.10 1.26 -17.42
CA MET A 1 -33.51 0.41 -16.37
C MET A 1 -33.74 1.09 -15.03
N SER A 2 -34.57 0.51 -14.16
CA SER A 2 -34.82 1.07 -12.81
C SER A 2 -33.50 1.07 -12.03
N ARG A 3 -33.10 2.26 -11.55
CA ARG A 3 -31.83 2.44 -10.83
C ARG A 3 -31.87 1.66 -9.52
N LEU A 4 -30.93 0.74 -9.32
CA LEU A 4 -30.79 0.01 -8.06
C LEU A 4 -30.46 1.00 -6.92
N THR A 5 -31.12 0.84 -5.78
CA THR A 5 -30.87 1.62 -4.56
C THR A 5 -29.56 1.14 -3.95
N LEU A 6 -28.67 2.07 -3.58
CA LEU A 6 -27.41 1.72 -2.92
C LEU A 6 -27.69 1.18 -1.51
N PRO A 7 -26.81 0.29 -0.98
CA PRO A 7 -26.95 -0.26 0.35
C PRO A 7 -27.00 0.85 1.41
N GLY A 8 -28.06 0.84 2.22
CA GLY A 8 -28.22 1.74 3.36
C GLY A 8 -27.35 1.34 4.56
N PRO A 9 -27.36 2.13 5.65
CA PRO A 9 -26.52 1.90 6.82
C PRO A 9 -26.77 0.56 7.52
N ASP A 10 -27.98 0.01 7.46
CA ASP A 10 -28.33 -1.28 8.04
C ASP A 10 -28.20 -2.48 7.07
N SER A 11 -27.62 -2.25 5.89
CA SER A 11 -27.42 -3.29 4.87
C SER A 11 -26.55 -4.44 5.35
N LEU A 12 -26.81 -5.64 4.82
CA LEU A 12 -26.00 -6.82 5.13
C LEU A 12 -24.57 -6.64 4.62
N LEU A 13 -24.40 -5.96 3.49
CA LEU A 13 -23.10 -5.67 2.89
C LEU A 13 -22.23 -4.79 3.78
N ARG A 14 -22.76 -3.66 4.28
CA ARG A 14 -22.01 -2.77 5.19
C ARG A 14 -21.71 -3.46 6.51
N ARG A 15 -22.66 -4.20 7.09
CA ARG A 15 -22.41 -4.95 8.32
C ARG A 15 -21.32 -6.01 8.14
N GLY A 16 -21.36 -6.75 7.03
CA GLY A 16 -20.36 -7.79 6.73
C GLY A 16 -18.94 -7.25 6.59
N ILE A 17 -18.76 -6.16 5.84
CA ILE A 17 -17.44 -5.54 5.61
C ILE A 17 -16.96 -4.74 6.84
N GLY A 18 -17.89 -4.18 7.60
CA GLY A 18 -17.59 -3.36 8.77
C GLY A 18 -17.20 -4.19 10.01
N GLU A 19 -17.58 -5.47 10.08
CA GLU A 19 -17.32 -6.32 11.24
C GLU A 19 -15.85 -6.75 11.33
N TRP A 20 -15.26 -6.74 12.53
CA TRP A 20 -13.84 -7.10 12.72
C TRP A 20 -13.48 -8.52 12.26
N SER A 21 -14.44 -9.44 12.17
CA SER A 21 -14.23 -10.80 11.68
C SER A 21 -13.80 -10.87 10.22
N ILE A 22 -14.03 -9.82 9.42
CA ILE A 22 -13.56 -9.77 8.02
C ILE A 22 -12.04 -9.92 7.93
N ALA A 23 -11.31 -9.51 8.98
CA ALA A 23 -9.86 -9.66 9.04
C ALA A 23 -9.39 -11.12 8.99
N LEU A 24 -10.21 -12.09 9.43
CA LEU A 24 -9.87 -13.51 9.37
C LEU A 24 -9.85 -14.05 7.95
N VAL A 25 -10.66 -13.48 7.06
CA VAL A 25 -10.77 -13.88 5.64
C VAL A 25 -10.05 -12.91 4.69
N ALA A 26 -9.54 -11.78 5.19
CA ALA A 26 -8.83 -10.79 4.37
C ALA A 26 -7.61 -11.39 3.66
N TRP A 27 -6.87 -12.30 4.32
CA TRP A 27 -5.71 -12.94 3.68
C TRP A 27 -6.12 -13.95 2.60
N ARG A 28 -7.22 -14.69 2.83
CA ARG A 28 -7.85 -15.56 1.82
C ARG A 28 -8.22 -14.76 0.57
N LEU A 29 -8.90 -13.63 0.76
CA LEU A 29 -9.27 -12.71 -0.31
C LEU A 29 -8.05 -12.28 -1.13
N LEU A 30 -6.98 -11.82 -0.46
CA LEU A 30 -5.75 -11.40 -1.14
C LEU A 30 -5.11 -12.52 -1.95
N VAL A 31 -5.07 -13.75 -1.42
CA VAL A 31 -4.56 -14.91 -2.14
C VAL A 31 -5.39 -15.23 -3.38
N LEU A 32 -6.72 -15.25 -3.27
CA LEU A 32 -7.62 -15.52 -4.40
C LEU A 32 -7.51 -14.46 -5.50
N GLN A 33 -7.41 -13.18 -5.13
CA GLN A 33 -7.22 -12.09 -6.08
C GLN A 33 -5.87 -12.20 -6.80
N ASN A 34 -4.77 -12.36 -6.06
CA ASN A 34 -3.42 -12.41 -6.63
C ASN A 34 -3.13 -13.70 -7.40
N ALA A 35 -3.89 -14.76 -7.19
CA ALA A 35 -3.82 -15.97 -8.00
C ALA A 35 -4.34 -15.74 -9.43
N HIS A 36 -5.10 -14.68 -9.70
CA HIS A 36 -5.49 -14.36 -11.07
C HIS A 36 -4.26 -13.80 -11.82
N PRO A 37 -3.88 -14.34 -13.00
CA PRO A 37 -2.62 -13.98 -13.67
C PRO A 37 -2.49 -12.47 -13.94
N ALA A 38 -3.54 -11.82 -14.46
CA ALA A 38 -3.56 -10.36 -14.67
C ALA A 38 -3.37 -9.56 -13.37
N VAL A 39 -4.01 -9.97 -12.27
CA VAL A 39 -3.89 -9.29 -10.98
C VAL A 39 -2.49 -9.51 -10.39
N GLY A 40 -2.00 -10.75 -10.43
CA GLY A 40 -0.66 -11.11 -9.97
C GLY A 40 0.43 -10.34 -10.73
N ALA A 41 0.32 -10.23 -12.05
CA ALA A 41 1.24 -9.45 -12.88
C ALA A 41 1.18 -7.95 -12.58
N GLY A 42 -0.03 -7.38 -12.46
CA GLY A 42 -0.21 -5.98 -12.08
C GLY A 42 0.38 -5.67 -10.70
N VAL A 43 0.18 -6.57 -9.73
CA VAL A 43 0.75 -6.43 -8.38
C VAL A 43 2.27 -6.60 -8.39
N ALA A 44 2.81 -7.56 -9.16
CA ALA A 44 4.26 -7.74 -9.25
C ALA A 44 4.96 -6.52 -9.87
N ARG A 45 4.35 -5.89 -10.89
CA ARG A 45 4.97 -4.78 -11.64
C ARG A 45 4.71 -3.39 -11.06
N PHE A 46 3.57 -3.17 -10.41
CA PHE A 46 3.15 -1.82 -10.01
C PHE A 46 2.91 -1.68 -8.50
N SER A 47 3.05 -2.74 -7.69
CA SER A 47 2.74 -2.69 -6.26
C SER A 47 3.98 -2.80 -5.37
N THR A 48 4.04 -1.92 -4.37
CA THR A 48 5.09 -1.87 -3.35
C THR A 48 4.88 -2.81 -2.18
N TYR A 49 4.03 -3.83 -2.32
CA TYR A 49 3.56 -4.65 -1.20
C TYR A 49 4.69 -5.43 -0.50
N ARG A 50 5.80 -5.70 -1.18
CA ARG A 50 6.98 -6.35 -0.59
C ARG A 50 7.78 -5.41 0.31
N ALA A 51 8.03 -4.18 -0.16
CA ALA A 51 8.70 -3.14 0.63
C ALA A 51 7.80 -2.56 1.74
N HIS A 52 6.49 -2.43 1.49
CA HIS A 52 5.53 -1.77 2.37
C HIS A 52 4.25 -2.60 2.62
N PRO A 53 4.38 -3.82 3.21
CA PRO A 53 3.27 -4.77 3.35
C PRO A 53 2.08 -4.22 4.14
N TRP A 54 2.35 -3.48 5.22
CA TRP A 54 1.32 -2.90 6.07
C TRP A 54 0.54 -1.79 5.37
N ARG A 55 1.23 -0.95 4.58
CA ARG A 55 0.60 0.15 3.83
C ARG A 55 -0.35 -0.39 2.76
N ARG A 56 0.03 -1.48 2.08
CA ARG A 56 -0.81 -2.12 1.06
C ARG A 56 -2.13 -2.63 1.63
N ILE A 57 -2.09 -3.28 2.80
CA ILE A 57 -3.28 -3.78 3.50
C ILE A 57 -4.19 -2.61 3.87
N GLU A 58 -3.63 -1.54 4.43
CA GLU A 58 -4.39 -0.33 4.78
C GLU A 58 -5.09 0.28 3.55
N HIS A 59 -4.37 0.50 2.45
CA HIS A 59 -4.95 1.08 1.24
C HIS A 59 -6.10 0.22 0.66
N THR A 60 -5.96 -1.10 0.72
CA THR A 60 -7.00 -2.04 0.26
C THR A 60 -8.23 -1.95 1.16
N MET A 61 -8.02 -1.88 2.48
CA MET A 61 -9.10 -1.75 3.45
C MET A 61 -9.80 -0.39 3.33
N ASP A 62 -9.07 0.71 3.17
CA ASP A 62 -9.63 2.05 3.02
C ASP A 62 -10.40 2.22 1.70
N SER A 63 -9.90 1.65 0.60
CA SER A 63 -10.64 1.65 -0.67
C SER A 63 -11.92 0.81 -0.57
N GLY A 64 -11.88 -0.37 0.06
CA GLY A 64 -13.09 -1.14 0.33
C GLY A 64 -14.12 -0.35 1.14
N VAL A 65 -13.67 0.47 2.09
CA VAL A 65 -14.56 1.34 2.88
C VAL A 65 -15.21 2.40 2.01
N ARG A 66 -14.43 3.12 1.20
CA ARG A 66 -14.95 4.13 0.28
C ARG A 66 -15.92 3.53 -0.74
N LEU A 67 -15.71 2.27 -1.16
CA LEU A 67 -16.61 1.59 -2.09
C LEU A 67 -17.97 1.23 -1.47
N PHE A 68 -18.00 0.76 -0.21
CA PHE A 68 -19.24 0.20 0.36
C PHE A 68 -19.96 1.11 1.37
N PHE A 69 -19.27 2.09 1.93
CA PHE A 69 -19.82 2.98 2.97
C PHE A 69 -20.09 4.41 2.50
N SER A 70 -19.62 4.81 1.31
CA SER A 70 -19.92 6.12 0.75
C SER A 70 -21.36 6.23 0.24
N ASP A 71 -21.82 7.47 0.12
CA ASP A 71 -23.01 7.78 -0.67
C ASP A 71 -22.71 7.63 -2.18
N ARG A 72 -23.73 7.81 -3.04
CA ARG A 72 -23.57 7.59 -4.49
C ARG A 72 -22.50 8.50 -5.11
N GLU A 73 -22.40 9.73 -4.63
CA GLU A 73 -21.42 10.68 -5.14
C GLU A 73 -20.01 10.30 -4.71
N GLY A 74 -19.81 9.95 -3.43
CA GLY A 74 -18.54 9.43 -2.93
C GLY A 74 -18.11 8.14 -3.62
N LEU A 75 -19.04 7.22 -3.86
CA LEU A 75 -18.79 6.00 -4.62
C LEU A 75 -18.30 6.31 -6.03
N ARG A 76 -18.93 7.25 -6.74
CA ARG A 76 -18.50 7.65 -8.09
C ARG A 76 -17.13 8.31 -8.09
N ARG A 77 -16.83 9.14 -7.10
CA ARG A 77 -15.49 9.73 -6.94
C ARG A 77 -14.43 8.65 -6.72
N GLU A 78 -14.71 7.67 -5.86
CA GLU A 78 -13.83 6.52 -5.63
C GLU A 78 -13.64 5.66 -6.89
N ILE A 79 -14.71 5.36 -7.64
CA ILE A 79 -14.65 4.62 -8.89
C ILE A 79 -13.80 5.38 -9.92
N ALA A 80 -14.04 6.67 -10.09
CA ALA A 80 -13.26 7.50 -11.00
C ALA A 80 -11.78 7.52 -10.62
N ARG A 81 -11.44 7.61 -9.33
CA ARG A 81 -10.05 7.51 -8.86
C ARG A 81 -9.45 6.15 -9.18
N LEU A 82 -10.15 5.06 -8.86
CA LEU A 82 -9.69 3.68 -9.14
C LEU A 82 -9.48 3.46 -10.64
N GLU A 83 -10.40 3.90 -11.49
CA GLU A 83 -10.29 3.76 -12.94
C GLU A 83 -9.10 4.54 -13.52
N ARG A 84 -8.84 5.76 -13.02
CA ARG A 84 -7.66 6.54 -13.41
C ARG A 84 -6.37 5.81 -13.03
N SER A 85 -6.27 5.34 -11.80
CA SER A 85 -5.08 4.65 -11.32
C SER A 85 -4.86 3.29 -11.98
N HIS A 86 -5.94 2.56 -12.31
CA HIS A 86 -5.84 1.26 -13.00
C HIS A 86 -5.57 1.39 -14.51
N ARG A 87 -5.85 2.54 -15.13
CA ARG A 87 -5.59 2.80 -16.57
C ARG A 87 -4.17 2.49 -17.03
N ARG A 88 -3.18 2.62 -16.13
CA ARG A 88 -1.77 2.36 -16.44
C ARG A 88 -1.29 0.98 -15.99
N ILE A 89 -2.10 0.23 -15.28
CA ILE A 89 -1.78 -1.13 -14.85
C ILE A 89 -2.13 -2.07 -16.01
N ARG A 90 -1.29 -2.04 -17.04
CA ARG A 90 -1.37 -2.89 -18.22
C ARG A 90 0.03 -3.24 -18.67
N GLY A 91 0.17 -4.38 -19.34
CA GLY A 91 1.47 -4.84 -19.81
C GLY A 91 1.43 -6.29 -20.22
N THR A 92 2.58 -6.95 -20.09
CA THR A 92 2.75 -8.37 -20.40
C THR A 92 3.28 -9.07 -19.15
N ASP A 93 2.74 -10.24 -18.82
CA ASP A 93 3.22 -11.04 -17.70
C ASP A 93 4.50 -11.83 -18.02
N GLU A 94 5.01 -12.57 -17.03
CA GLU A 94 6.23 -13.39 -17.16
C GLU A 94 6.11 -14.49 -18.25
N GLN A 95 4.89 -14.86 -18.64
CA GLN A 95 4.59 -15.87 -19.66
C GLN A 95 4.35 -15.25 -21.05
N GLY A 96 4.49 -13.93 -21.20
CA GLY A 96 4.28 -13.24 -22.47
C GLY A 96 2.82 -12.91 -22.77
N ARG A 97 1.90 -13.06 -21.81
CA ARG A 97 0.47 -12.78 -22.01
C ARG A 97 0.15 -11.32 -21.70
N PRO A 98 -0.58 -10.61 -22.57
CA PRO A 98 -1.02 -9.26 -22.28
C PRO A 98 -2.04 -9.26 -21.13
N PHE A 99 -1.96 -8.27 -20.25
CA PHE A 99 -2.93 -8.01 -19.20
C PHE A 99 -3.31 -6.54 -19.16
N ASP A 100 -4.55 -6.29 -18.71
CA ASP A 100 -5.10 -4.96 -18.49
C ASP A 100 -5.97 -4.99 -17.22
N ALA A 101 -5.67 -4.12 -16.25
CA ALA A 101 -6.47 -4.00 -15.04
C ALA A 101 -7.87 -3.44 -15.27
N GLN A 102 -8.12 -2.82 -16.44
CA GLN A 102 -9.44 -2.36 -16.85
C GLN A 102 -10.30 -3.47 -17.49
N ASP A 103 -9.73 -4.66 -17.72
CA ASP A 103 -10.48 -5.79 -18.25
C ASP A 103 -11.72 -6.08 -17.35
N PRO A 104 -12.93 -6.14 -17.94
CA PRO A 104 -14.15 -6.33 -17.16
C PRO A 104 -14.18 -7.64 -16.37
N GLY A 105 -13.60 -8.72 -16.91
CA GLY A 105 -13.53 -10.02 -16.24
C GLY A 105 -12.60 -9.99 -15.03
N VAL A 106 -11.43 -9.35 -15.16
CA VAL A 106 -10.49 -9.13 -14.05
C VAL A 106 -11.15 -8.30 -12.94
N ARG A 107 -11.82 -7.20 -13.30
CA ARG A 107 -12.55 -6.35 -12.36
C ARG A 107 -13.68 -7.10 -11.66
N ALA A 108 -14.45 -7.88 -12.42
CA ALA A 108 -15.52 -8.71 -11.89
C ALA A 108 -14.98 -9.74 -10.89
N TRP A 109 -13.86 -10.40 -11.18
CA TRP A 109 -13.21 -11.32 -10.24
C TRP A 109 -12.82 -10.64 -8.92
N VAL A 110 -12.16 -9.47 -8.98
CA VAL A 110 -11.78 -8.71 -7.78
C VAL A 110 -13.00 -8.31 -6.95
N LEU A 111 -14.11 -7.91 -7.59
CA LEU A 111 -15.35 -7.55 -6.88
C LEU A 111 -16.07 -8.78 -6.31
N VAL A 112 -16.20 -9.86 -7.08
CA VAL A 112 -16.89 -11.09 -6.65
C VAL A 112 -16.14 -11.74 -5.49
N THR A 113 -14.80 -11.70 -5.48
CA THR A 113 -14.02 -12.21 -4.33
C THR A 113 -14.28 -11.41 -3.04
N LEU A 114 -14.59 -10.11 -3.12
CA LEU A 114 -15.02 -9.34 -1.94
C LEU A 114 -16.35 -9.87 -1.40
N TYR A 115 -17.34 -10.08 -2.27
CA TYR A 115 -18.62 -10.71 -1.87
C TYR A 115 -18.40 -12.11 -1.29
N GLU A 116 -17.60 -12.95 -1.97
CA GLU A 116 -17.24 -14.30 -1.56
C GLU A 116 -16.62 -14.32 -0.17
N SER A 117 -15.75 -13.37 0.15
CA SER A 117 -15.11 -13.29 1.46
C SER A 117 -16.11 -13.06 2.60
N ILE A 118 -17.16 -12.27 2.36
CA ILE A 118 -18.23 -12.00 3.34
C ILE A 118 -19.06 -13.27 3.57
N THR A 119 -19.41 -13.97 2.49
CA THR A 119 -20.15 -15.24 2.59
C THR A 119 -19.31 -16.33 3.26
N ALA A 120 -18.04 -16.47 2.87
CA ALA A 120 -17.12 -17.43 3.45
C ALA A 120 -16.88 -17.18 4.94
N MET A 121 -16.74 -15.91 5.36
CA MET A 121 -16.62 -15.55 6.77
C MET A 121 -17.80 -16.09 7.60
N ARG A 122 -19.02 -16.00 7.07
CA ARG A 122 -20.26 -16.42 7.76
C ARG A 122 -20.39 -17.93 7.78
N GLU A 123 -20.04 -18.60 6.68
CA GLU A 123 -19.97 -20.06 6.60
C GLU A 123 -18.94 -20.65 7.58
N LEU A 124 -17.70 -20.15 7.57
CA LEU A 124 -16.61 -20.60 8.43
C LEU A 124 -16.89 -20.36 9.92
N SER A 125 -17.68 -19.33 10.23
CA SER A 125 -18.14 -19.01 11.59
C SER A 125 -19.35 -19.85 12.06
N GLY A 126 -19.82 -20.80 11.24
CA GLY A 126 -20.98 -21.63 11.54
C GLY A 126 -22.29 -20.85 11.60
N ASN A 127 -22.39 -19.76 10.82
CA ASN A 127 -23.59 -18.92 10.71
C ASN A 127 -23.82 -18.48 9.26
N PRO A 128 -23.96 -19.43 8.31
CA PRO A 128 -24.19 -19.09 6.91
C PRO A 128 -25.44 -18.22 6.76
N TYR A 129 -25.45 -17.36 5.76
CA TYR A 129 -26.66 -16.63 5.39
C TYR A 129 -27.73 -17.61 4.92
N THR A 130 -28.98 -17.33 5.27
CA THR A 130 -30.13 -17.97 4.64
C THR A 130 -30.19 -17.59 3.15
N PRO A 131 -30.86 -18.39 2.28
CA PRO A 131 -31.01 -18.04 0.87
C PRO A 131 -31.55 -16.63 0.64
N ALA A 132 -32.55 -16.21 1.43
CA ALA A 132 -33.12 -14.87 1.35
C ALA A 132 -32.12 -13.76 1.74
N GLU A 133 -31.30 -13.98 2.78
CA GLU A 133 -30.24 -13.04 3.15
C GLU A 133 -29.12 -12.98 2.11
N ALA A 134 -28.79 -14.13 1.49
CA ALA A 134 -27.79 -14.20 0.43
C ALA A 134 -28.27 -13.43 -0.82
N ASP A 135 -29.54 -13.58 -1.20
CA ASP A 135 -30.17 -12.82 -2.28
C ASP A 135 -30.20 -11.31 -1.99
N GLN A 136 -30.53 -10.92 -0.75
CA GLN A 136 -30.46 -9.53 -0.33
C GLN A 136 -29.03 -8.98 -0.44
N LEU A 137 -28.05 -9.67 0.15
CA LEU A 137 -26.64 -9.28 0.11
C LEU A 137 -26.14 -9.15 -1.34
N TYR A 138 -26.56 -10.08 -2.21
CA TYR A 138 -26.15 -10.07 -3.61
C TYR A 138 -26.80 -8.92 -4.38
N GLY A 139 -28.07 -8.61 -4.11
CA GLY A 139 -28.73 -7.43 -4.66
C GLY A 139 -28.04 -6.12 -4.26
N GLU A 140 -27.65 -5.99 -2.99
CA GLU A 140 -26.87 -4.85 -2.48
C GLU A 140 -25.50 -4.75 -3.17
N PHE A 141 -24.80 -5.87 -3.34
CA PHE A 141 -23.52 -5.95 -4.06
C PHE A 141 -23.66 -5.58 -5.54
N ARG A 142 -24.68 -6.11 -6.23
CA ARG A 142 -24.99 -5.79 -7.65
C ARG A 142 -25.31 -4.30 -7.82
N ALA A 143 -25.96 -3.66 -6.85
CA ALA A 143 -26.24 -2.23 -6.89
C ALA A 143 -24.95 -1.38 -6.87
N VAL A 144 -23.94 -1.80 -6.11
CA VAL A 144 -22.60 -1.17 -6.11
C VAL A 144 -21.88 -1.45 -7.42
N CYS A 145 -21.86 -2.70 -7.88
CA CYS A 145 -21.19 -3.09 -9.13
C CYS A 145 -21.76 -2.39 -10.36
N ALA A 146 -23.06 -2.06 -10.36
CA ALA A 146 -23.69 -1.33 -11.46
C ALA A 146 -23.09 0.08 -11.68
N GLU A 147 -22.52 0.72 -10.65
CA GLU A 147 -21.85 2.02 -10.80
C GLU A 147 -20.46 1.90 -11.46
N PHE A 148 -19.84 0.70 -11.47
CA PHE A 148 -18.58 0.44 -12.17
C PHE A 148 -18.75 0.29 -13.69
N GLY A 149 -19.99 0.26 -14.19
CA GLY A 149 -20.27 0.11 -15.63
C GLY A 149 -19.83 -1.24 -16.21
N LEU A 150 -19.69 -2.28 -15.39
CA LEU A 150 -19.32 -3.61 -15.87
C LEU A 150 -20.46 -4.24 -16.68
N PRO A 151 -20.16 -4.97 -17.78
CA PRO A 151 -21.16 -5.72 -18.50
C PRO A 151 -21.88 -6.74 -17.60
N ASP A 152 -23.19 -6.85 -17.70
CA ASP A 152 -23.98 -7.73 -16.80
C ASP A 152 -23.56 -9.20 -16.85
N HIS A 153 -23.02 -9.66 -17.98
CA HIS A 153 -22.64 -11.06 -18.21
C HIS A 153 -21.32 -11.47 -17.54
N VAL A 154 -20.49 -10.52 -17.08
CA VAL A 154 -19.23 -10.87 -16.38
C VAL A 154 -19.45 -11.14 -14.88
N LEU A 155 -20.63 -10.80 -14.36
CA LEU A 155 -21.02 -11.07 -12.98
C LEU A 155 -22.01 -12.26 -12.94
N PRO A 156 -22.01 -13.05 -11.87
CA PRO A 156 -23.06 -14.05 -11.67
C PRO A 156 -24.48 -13.44 -11.77
N ALA A 157 -25.46 -14.25 -12.19
CA ALA A 157 -26.83 -13.76 -12.33
C ALA A 157 -27.53 -13.67 -10.96
N THR A 158 -27.29 -14.65 -10.09
CA THR A 158 -27.89 -14.75 -8.76
C THR A 158 -26.86 -15.07 -7.68
N ALA A 159 -27.25 -14.93 -6.41
CA ALA A 159 -26.41 -15.32 -5.27
C ALA A 159 -26.03 -16.81 -5.32
N ALA A 160 -26.96 -17.66 -5.78
CA ALA A 160 -26.76 -19.10 -5.91
C ALA A 160 -25.74 -19.49 -7.00
N ASP A 161 -25.48 -18.61 -7.96
CA ASP A 161 -24.52 -18.85 -9.05
C ASP A 161 -23.07 -18.51 -8.64
N VAL A 162 -22.88 -17.75 -7.55
CA VAL A 162 -21.56 -17.28 -7.10
C VAL A 162 -20.60 -18.44 -6.79
N PRO A 163 -20.98 -19.51 -6.05
CA PRO A 163 -20.07 -20.62 -5.78
C PRO A 163 -19.57 -21.29 -7.07
N THR A 164 -20.47 -21.54 -8.03
CA THR A 164 -20.11 -22.13 -9.32
C THR A 164 -19.19 -21.22 -10.13
N TYR A 165 -19.44 -19.91 -10.14
CA TYR A 165 -18.56 -18.93 -10.77
C TYR A 165 -17.16 -18.96 -10.16
N VAL A 166 -17.07 -18.92 -8.82
CA VAL A 166 -15.79 -18.96 -8.10
C VAL A 166 -15.04 -20.25 -8.40
N ASP A 167 -15.70 -21.40 -8.32
CA ASP A 167 -15.08 -22.70 -8.63
C ASP A 167 -14.58 -22.77 -10.08
N THR A 168 -15.32 -22.19 -11.03
CA THR A 168 -14.92 -22.15 -12.45
C THR A 168 -13.66 -21.31 -12.64
N VAL A 169 -13.63 -20.07 -12.12
CA VAL A 169 -12.43 -19.22 -12.21
C VAL A 169 -11.25 -19.87 -11.50
N VAL A 170 -11.48 -20.50 -10.34
CA VAL A 170 -10.47 -21.24 -9.59
C VAL A 170 -9.92 -22.43 -10.37
N ARG A 171 -10.70 -23.12 -11.21
CA ARG A 171 -10.27 -24.28 -12.01
C ARG A 171 -9.61 -23.91 -13.33
N ASP A 172 -10.09 -22.84 -13.95
CA ASP A 172 -9.75 -22.56 -15.34
C ASP A 172 -8.71 -21.43 -15.44
N THR A 173 -8.77 -20.44 -14.53
CA THR A 173 -8.02 -19.18 -14.70
C THR A 173 -6.91 -18.97 -13.68
N LEU A 174 -7.15 -19.28 -12.40
CA LEU A 174 -6.17 -18.98 -11.35
C LEU A 174 -4.85 -19.75 -11.53
N GLU A 175 -3.76 -19.17 -11.06
CA GLU A 175 -2.42 -19.74 -11.12
C GLU A 175 -1.70 -19.61 -9.78
N TYR A 176 -0.86 -20.59 -9.47
CA TYR A 176 0.07 -20.48 -8.36
C TYR A 176 1.31 -19.72 -8.81
N ASN A 177 1.22 -18.39 -8.78
CA ASN A 177 2.30 -17.50 -9.19
C ASN A 177 3.17 -17.03 -7.99
N ARG A 178 4.22 -16.28 -8.29
CA ARG A 178 5.15 -15.74 -7.27
C ARG A 178 4.46 -14.84 -6.25
N ALA A 179 3.42 -14.10 -6.65
CA ALA A 179 2.66 -13.25 -5.73
C ALA A 179 1.92 -14.09 -4.68
N VAL A 180 1.26 -15.18 -5.09
CA VAL A 180 0.61 -16.13 -4.18
C VAL A 180 1.63 -16.77 -3.22
N HIS A 181 2.77 -17.22 -3.76
CA HIS A 181 3.83 -17.78 -2.93
C HIS A 181 4.32 -16.77 -1.88
N HIS A 182 4.59 -15.55 -2.31
CA HIS A 182 5.05 -14.49 -1.42
C HIS A 182 4.05 -14.19 -0.31
N LEU A 183 2.76 -14.05 -0.64
CA LEU A 183 1.69 -13.80 0.34
C LEU A 183 1.54 -14.92 1.37
N LEU A 184 1.72 -16.18 0.96
CA LEU A 184 1.55 -17.34 1.85
C LEU A 184 2.79 -17.65 2.70
N PHE A 185 3.99 -17.41 2.18
CA PHE A 185 5.22 -17.93 2.78
C PHE A 185 6.25 -16.85 3.15
N GLU A 186 6.34 -15.73 2.44
CA GLU A 186 7.45 -14.79 2.59
C GLU A 186 7.05 -13.50 3.30
N MET A 187 5.93 -12.89 2.88
CA MET A 187 5.52 -11.54 3.26
C MET A 187 5.60 -11.31 4.76
N LEU A 188 4.89 -12.10 5.57
CA LEU A 188 4.88 -11.93 7.02
C LEU A 188 6.18 -12.34 7.72
N HIS A 189 6.97 -13.24 7.12
CA HIS A 189 8.29 -13.55 7.65
C HIS A 189 9.25 -12.38 7.43
N GLN A 190 9.11 -11.61 6.36
CA GLN A 190 10.00 -10.50 6.04
C GLN A 190 9.48 -9.15 6.56
N SER A 191 8.23 -9.08 7.03
CA SER A 191 7.61 -7.85 7.51
C SER A 191 8.34 -7.18 8.69
N PRO A 192 8.54 -5.85 8.63
CA PRO A 192 9.06 -5.08 9.76
C PRO A 192 8.07 -5.07 10.92
N ALA A 193 8.59 -4.80 12.13
CA ALA A 193 7.76 -4.73 13.33
C ALA A 193 6.67 -3.66 13.16
N PRO A 194 5.39 -3.99 13.40
CA PRO A 194 4.34 -2.98 13.44
C PRO A 194 4.70 -1.89 14.46
N GLY A 195 4.63 -0.61 14.08
CA GLY A 195 4.99 0.49 14.98
C GLY A 195 4.20 0.51 16.31
N ARG A 196 3.01 -0.10 16.32
CA ARG A 196 2.17 -0.27 17.52
C ARG A 196 2.74 -1.24 18.57
N LEU A 197 3.73 -2.07 18.23
CA LEU A 197 4.34 -2.97 19.22
C LEU A 197 5.13 -2.22 20.30
N GLY A 198 5.63 -1.01 20.01
CA GLY A 198 6.39 -0.20 20.95
C GLY A 198 7.46 -1.00 21.70
N ARG A 199 7.30 -1.15 23.01
CA ARG A 199 8.25 -1.87 23.90
C ARG A 199 8.35 -3.38 23.63
N LEU A 200 7.40 -3.98 22.92
CA LEU A 200 7.41 -5.39 22.54
C LEU A 200 8.18 -5.66 21.24
N ALA A 201 8.72 -4.63 20.57
CA ALA A 201 9.49 -4.76 19.33
C ALA A 201 10.62 -5.83 19.39
N PRO A 202 11.36 -6.00 20.52
CA PRO A 202 12.38 -7.06 20.60
C PRO A 202 11.82 -8.48 20.47
N ALA A 203 10.54 -8.70 20.79
CA ALA A 203 9.88 -10.00 20.63
C ALA A 203 9.37 -10.23 19.19
N TRP A 204 9.40 -9.21 18.32
CA TRP A 204 8.86 -9.29 16.97
C TRP A 204 9.42 -10.45 16.13
N PRO A 205 10.73 -10.80 16.15
CA PRO A 205 11.23 -11.92 15.36
C PRO A 205 10.59 -13.27 15.70
N LEU A 206 10.24 -13.49 16.97
CA LEU A 206 9.54 -14.68 17.41
C LEU A 206 8.04 -14.58 17.09
N LEU A 207 7.42 -13.45 17.42
CA LEU A 207 6.00 -13.20 17.18
C LEU A 207 5.65 -13.26 15.69
N ARG A 208 6.49 -12.71 14.80
CA ARG A 208 6.28 -12.74 13.35
C ARG A 208 6.29 -14.17 12.81
N THR A 209 7.16 -15.03 13.33
CA THR A 209 7.26 -16.42 12.88
C THR A 209 6.01 -17.20 13.27
N LEU A 210 5.54 -17.01 14.52
CA LEU A 210 4.29 -17.62 14.98
C LEU A 210 3.08 -17.07 14.23
N ALA A 211 3.00 -15.75 14.04
CA ALA A 211 1.91 -15.10 13.32
C ALA A 211 1.87 -15.52 11.84
N ALA A 212 3.01 -15.55 11.16
CA ALA A 212 3.13 -16.01 9.78
C ALA A 212 2.72 -17.47 9.64
N HIS A 213 3.17 -18.34 10.56
CA HIS A 213 2.75 -19.74 10.56
C HIS A 213 1.24 -19.88 10.77
N THR A 214 0.68 -19.17 11.77
CA THR A 214 -0.75 -19.23 12.10
C THR A 214 -1.60 -18.72 10.94
N LEU A 215 -1.23 -17.57 10.36
CA LEU A 215 -1.97 -16.99 9.25
C LEU A 215 -1.89 -17.87 8.01
N ARG A 216 -0.72 -18.45 7.70
CA ARG A 216 -0.59 -19.41 6.59
C ARG A 216 -1.47 -20.62 6.80
N VAL A 217 -1.42 -21.25 7.98
CA VAL A 217 -2.22 -22.44 8.29
C VAL A 217 -3.71 -22.13 8.23
N LEU A 218 -4.14 -21.01 8.80
CA LEU A 218 -5.51 -20.52 8.73
C LEU A 218 -5.94 -20.28 7.27
N THR A 219 -5.17 -19.50 6.52
CA THR A 219 -5.47 -19.15 5.13
C THR A 219 -5.59 -20.40 4.27
N VAL A 220 -4.60 -21.31 4.34
CA VAL A 220 -4.65 -22.58 3.61
C VAL A 220 -5.86 -23.40 4.04
N ALA A 221 -6.18 -23.48 5.33
CA ALA A 221 -7.36 -24.21 5.80
C ALA A 221 -8.68 -23.64 5.27
N ASP A 222 -8.74 -22.33 5.13
CA ASP A 222 -9.95 -21.62 4.75
C ASP A 222 -10.14 -21.68 3.23
N LEU A 223 -9.07 -21.55 2.42
CA LEU A 223 -9.10 -21.51 0.94
C LEU A 223 -10.09 -22.53 0.33
N PRO A 224 -10.77 -22.16 -0.79
CA PRO A 224 -11.74 -23.05 -1.45
C PRO A 224 -11.17 -24.45 -1.65
N PRO A 225 -11.93 -25.52 -1.41
CA PRO A 225 -11.46 -26.89 -1.63
C PRO A 225 -10.85 -27.08 -3.02
N VAL A 226 -11.52 -26.54 -4.04
CA VAL A 226 -11.09 -26.57 -5.44
C VAL A 226 -9.74 -25.88 -5.65
N PHE A 227 -9.44 -24.79 -4.92
CA PHE A 227 -8.14 -24.12 -5.00
C PHE A 227 -7.04 -25.00 -4.42
N ARG A 228 -7.29 -25.61 -3.26
CA ARG A 228 -6.32 -26.50 -2.62
C ARG A 228 -6.04 -27.74 -3.45
N GLU A 229 -7.08 -28.31 -4.05
CA GLU A 229 -6.98 -29.47 -4.94
C GLU A 229 -6.22 -29.12 -6.22
N ARG A 230 -6.49 -27.96 -6.84
CA ARG A 230 -5.81 -27.54 -8.07
C ARG A 230 -4.30 -27.33 -7.88
N PHE A 231 -3.88 -26.80 -6.74
CA PHE A 231 -2.48 -26.42 -6.49
C PHE A 231 -1.76 -27.32 -5.49
N ASP A 232 -2.31 -28.51 -5.23
CA ASP A 232 -1.73 -29.50 -4.31
C ASP A 232 -1.29 -28.91 -2.96
N LEU A 233 -2.16 -28.08 -2.36
CA LEU A 233 -1.90 -27.47 -1.06
C LEU A 233 -2.47 -28.36 0.05
N PRO A 234 -1.64 -29.24 0.69
CA PRO A 234 -2.14 -30.13 1.72
C PRO A 234 -2.63 -29.32 2.92
N ARG A 235 -3.81 -29.66 3.42
CA ARG A 235 -4.33 -29.06 4.64
C ARG A 235 -3.42 -29.48 5.82
N PRO A 236 -2.77 -28.54 6.52
CA PRO A 236 -1.91 -28.90 7.64
C PRO A 236 -2.71 -29.62 8.74
N ARG A 237 -2.06 -30.52 9.49
CA ARG A 237 -2.71 -31.21 10.61
C ARG A 237 -3.20 -30.19 11.65
N GLY A 238 -4.44 -30.34 12.09
CA GLY A 238 -5.07 -29.41 13.05
C GLY A 238 -5.52 -28.07 12.45
N ALA A 239 -5.24 -27.79 11.17
CA ALA A 239 -5.60 -26.51 10.55
C ALA A 239 -7.12 -26.27 10.53
N GLY A 240 -7.92 -27.32 10.38
CA GLY A 240 -9.38 -27.21 10.48
C GLY A 240 -9.89 -26.91 11.88
N MET A 241 -9.23 -27.43 12.91
CA MET A 241 -9.57 -27.11 14.30
C MET A 241 -9.15 -25.68 14.64
N LEU A 242 -8.00 -25.22 14.13
CA LEU A 242 -7.54 -23.84 14.27
C LEU A 242 -8.53 -22.87 13.59
N SER A 243 -8.88 -23.11 12.33
CA SER A 243 -9.88 -22.33 11.58
C SER A 243 -11.21 -22.28 12.33
N TRP A 244 -11.73 -23.45 12.71
CA TRP A 244 -12.96 -23.53 13.48
C TRP A 244 -12.89 -22.71 14.77
N ALA A 245 -11.84 -22.88 15.58
CA ALA A 245 -11.68 -22.21 16.86
C ALA A 245 -11.55 -20.68 16.70
N LEU A 246 -10.82 -20.20 15.69
CA LEU A 246 -10.66 -18.77 15.44
C LEU A 246 -11.95 -18.12 14.93
N HIS A 247 -12.65 -18.72 13.97
CA HIS A 247 -13.90 -18.16 13.44
C HIS A 247 -15.03 -18.25 14.46
N HIS A 248 -15.23 -19.40 15.10
CA HIS A 248 -16.29 -19.56 16.11
C HIS A 248 -15.97 -18.77 17.39
N GLY A 249 -14.71 -18.76 17.83
CA GLY A 249 -14.26 -17.98 18.97
C GLY A 249 -14.45 -16.49 18.75
N THR A 250 -14.00 -15.97 17.61
CA THR A 250 -14.19 -14.55 17.22
C THR A 250 -15.66 -14.20 17.17
N ARG A 251 -16.51 -15.01 16.53
CA ARG A 251 -17.97 -14.80 16.52
C ARG A 251 -18.52 -14.70 17.94
N GLN A 252 -18.21 -15.66 18.81
CA GLN A 252 -18.69 -15.69 20.19
C GLN A 252 -18.26 -14.45 20.97
N VAL A 253 -17.03 -13.97 20.78
CA VAL A 253 -16.56 -12.72 21.38
C VAL A 253 -17.32 -11.52 20.81
N LEU A 254 -17.36 -11.37 19.49
CA LEU A 254 -17.97 -10.22 18.81
C LEU A 254 -19.47 -10.10 19.09
N THR A 255 -20.21 -11.21 19.19
CA THR A 255 -21.65 -11.19 19.55
C THR A 255 -21.93 -10.69 20.96
N ARG A 256 -20.94 -10.70 21.85
CA ARG A 256 -21.05 -10.20 23.23
C ARG A 256 -20.55 -8.77 23.38
N LEU A 257 -19.88 -8.23 22.37
CA LEU A 257 -19.37 -6.86 22.38
C LEU A 257 -20.45 -5.88 21.91
N PRO A 258 -20.48 -4.65 22.46
CA PRO A 258 -21.34 -3.60 21.94
C PRO A 258 -20.93 -3.22 20.50
N ASP A 259 -21.89 -2.75 19.70
CA ASP A 259 -21.68 -2.46 18.27
C ASP A 259 -20.46 -1.58 17.97
N ARG A 260 -20.17 -0.59 18.83
CA ARG A 260 -18.99 0.27 18.73
C ARG A 260 -17.63 -0.45 18.77
N LEU A 261 -17.57 -1.64 19.39
CA LEU A 261 -16.36 -2.47 19.46
C LEU A 261 -16.41 -3.64 18.48
N ARG A 262 -17.62 -4.02 18.05
CA ARG A 262 -17.85 -5.11 17.10
C ARG A 262 -17.49 -4.72 15.68
N TYR A 263 -17.84 -3.49 15.29
CA TYR A 263 -17.57 -2.97 13.96
C TYR A 263 -16.32 -2.09 13.98
N ARG A 264 -15.40 -2.33 13.05
CA ARG A 264 -14.28 -1.43 12.76
C ARG A 264 -14.81 -0.08 12.24
N ILE A 265 -15.92 -0.13 11.49
CA ILE A 265 -16.58 1.03 10.91
C ILE A 265 -18.06 0.95 11.25
N PRO A 266 -18.63 1.96 11.92
CA PRO A 266 -20.05 1.96 12.26
C PRO A 266 -20.91 1.79 11.00
N PRO A 267 -21.95 0.94 11.03
CA PRO A 267 -22.83 0.71 9.88
C PRO A 267 -23.50 2.00 9.36
N THR A 268 -23.70 2.98 10.26
CA THR A 268 -24.28 4.29 9.94
C THR A 268 -23.44 5.14 8.99
N GLY A 269 -22.14 4.86 8.85
CA GLY A 269 -21.20 5.74 8.17
C GLY A 269 -21.07 7.09 8.91
N VAL A 270 -19.87 7.67 8.90
CA VAL A 270 -19.53 8.94 9.58
C VAL A 270 -19.29 8.78 11.09
N GLU A 271 -18.02 8.87 11.48
CA GLU A 271 -17.69 9.35 12.82
C GLU A 271 -18.17 10.80 12.95
N PRO A 272 -18.75 11.21 14.09
CA PRO A 272 -19.04 12.61 14.35
C PRO A 272 -17.73 13.40 14.20
N SER A 273 -17.83 14.53 13.50
CA SER A 273 -16.76 15.50 13.29
C SER A 273 -15.80 15.55 14.47
N ALA A 274 -14.50 15.49 14.20
CA ALA A 274 -13.48 15.94 15.13
C ALA A 274 -13.98 17.22 15.82
N SER A 275 -14.24 17.11 17.13
CA SER A 275 -14.63 18.26 17.93
C SER A 275 -13.53 19.33 17.81
N PRO A 276 -13.90 20.61 17.77
CA PRO A 276 -12.96 21.70 17.53
C PRO A 276 -11.85 21.64 18.57
N ALA A 277 -10.61 21.79 18.09
CA ALA A 277 -9.43 21.94 18.92
C ALA A 277 -9.71 22.99 20.00
N THR A 278 -9.77 22.56 21.25
CA THR A 278 -9.74 23.47 22.39
C THR A 278 -8.37 24.10 22.46
N ASP A 279 -8.33 25.37 22.06
CA ASP A 279 -7.24 26.31 22.24
C ASP A 279 -6.76 26.26 23.70
N THR A 280 -5.60 25.66 23.90
CA THR A 280 -4.85 25.72 25.16
C THR A 280 -3.42 26.14 24.81
N SER A 281 -3.25 27.44 24.60
CA SER A 281 -1.96 28.12 24.58
C SER A 281 -1.17 27.80 25.87
N PRO A 282 0.04 27.22 25.82
CA PRO A 282 0.93 27.17 26.97
C PRO A 282 1.64 28.52 27.10
N GLY A 283 1.44 29.19 28.23
CA GLY A 283 2.16 30.42 28.58
C GLY A 283 3.68 30.21 28.73
N PRO A 284 4.48 31.29 28.68
CA PRO A 284 5.94 31.20 28.66
C PRO A 284 6.48 30.79 30.03
N VAL A 285 7.13 29.63 30.10
CA VAL A 285 7.91 29.22 31.28
C VAL A 285 9.34 29.71 31.10
N THR A 286 9.63 30.88 31.66
CA THR A 286 11.00 31.36 31.88
C THR A 286 11.56 30.72 33.15
N GLY A 287 12.61 29.90 33.01
CA GLY A 287 13.41 29.39 34.12
C GLY A 287 14.88 29.21 33.68
N PRO A 288 15.87 29.57 34.52
CA PRO A 288 17.27 29.59 34.11
C PRO A 288 17.88 28.18 34.03
N VAL A 289 18.57 27.90 32.93
CA VAL A 289 19.36 26.67 32.70
C VAL A 289 20.75 26.84 33.33
N PRO A 290 21.24 25.93 34.18
CA PRO A 290 22.61 25.97 34.67
C PRO A 290 23.59 25.46 33.61
N SER A 291 24.56 26.30 33.28
CA SER A 291 25.67 26.02 32.36
C SER A 291 26.69 25.05 32.97
N GLY A 292 26.57 23.76 32.65
CA GLY A 292 27.58 22.75 32.94
C GLY A 292 28.34 22.35 31.66
N HIS A 293 29.51 22.95 31.42
CA HIS A 293 30.42 22.52 30.36
C HIS A 293 31.12 21.21 30.75
N VAL A 294 30.76 20.11 30.10
CA VAL A 294 31.54 18.86 30.10
C VAL A 294 32.26 18.76 28.75
N PRO A 295 33.60 18.63 28.69
CA PRO A 295 34.31 18.51 27.42
C PRO A 295 33.89 17.22 26.71
N ARG A 296 33.31 17.35 25.51
CA ARG A 296 33.02 16.20 24.65
C ARG A 296 34.34 15.58 24.18
N PRO A 297 34.51 14.24 24.24
CA PRO A 297 35.68 13.59 23.67
C PRO A 297 35.72 13.84 22.16
N ARG A 298 36.92 14.15 21.64
CA ARG A 298 37.18 14.36 20.21
C ARG A 298 36.72 13.13 19.43
N ARG A 299 35.71 13.30 18.58
CA ARG A 299 35.26 12.25 17.66
C ARG A 299 36.40 11.92 16.68
N PRO A 300 36.65 10.64 16.36
CA PRO A 300 37.57 10.28 15.30
C PRO A 300 37.04 10.82 13.96
N HIS A 301 37.95 11.10 13.02
CA HIS A 301 37.63 11.54 11.66
C HIS A 301 36.42 10.79 11.11
N ALA A 302 35.34 11.52 10.76
CA ALA A 302 34.13 10.91 10.22
C ALA A 302 34.47 10.14 8.94
N SER A 303 34.33 8.82 8.99
CA SER A 303 34.40 7.96 7.80
C SER A 303 33.39 8.45 6.77
N ASP A 304 33.74 8.44 5.48
CA ASP A 304 32.78 8.75 4.40
C ASP A 304 31.52 7.88 4.55
N THR A 305 30.38 8.54 4.69
CA THR A 305 29.09 7.91 4.99
C THR A 305 28.23 7.70 3.75
N ARG A 306 28.63 8.24 2.59
CA ARG A 306 27.85 8.23 1.34
C ARG A 306 27.45 6.82 0.94
N ARG A 307 28.39 5.87 0.93
CA ARG A 307 28.14 4.48 0.53
C ARG A 307 26.96 3.86 1.29
N ARG A 308 26.95 3.98 2.62
CA ARG A 308 25.90 3.46 3.49
C ARG A 308 24.55 4.13 3.23
N ARG A 309 24.55 5.44 2.96
CA ARG A 309 23.33 6.17 2.60
C ARG A 309 22.78 5.72 1.25
N LEU A 310 23.63 5.59 0.23
CA LEU A 310 23.22 5.08 -1.09
C LEU A 310 22.66 3.66 -1.03
N GLU A 311 23.27 2.76 -0.26
CA GLU A 311 22.73 1.41 -0.03
C GLU A 311 21.36 1.44 0.67
N THR A 312 21.17 2.41 1.58
CA THR A 312 19.90 2.61 2.28
C THR A 312 18.84 3.16 1.33
N PHE A 313 19.18 4.17 0.53
CA PHE A 313 18.32 4.74 -0.50
C PHE A 313 17.90 3.69 -1.51
N PHE A 314 18.84 2.89 -2.02
CA PHE A 314 18.55 1.78 -2.92
C PHE A 314 17.48 0.86 -2.33
N ARG A 315 17.69 0.34 -1.12
CA ARG A 315 16.79 -0.63 -0.50
C ARG A 315 15.45 -0.04 -0.05
N GLN A 316 15.42 1.21 0.38
CA GLN A 316 14.21 1.82 0.98
C GLN A 316 13.38 2.63 -0.03
N VAL A 317 14.00 3.08 -1.13
CA VAL A 317 13.39 4.02 -2.09
C VAL A 317 13.41 3.50 -3.51
N LEU A 318 14.45 2.81 -3.96
CA LEU A 318 14.51 2.36 -5.35
C LEU A 318 13.90 0.98 -5.52
N ASP A 319 14.32 0.01 -4.71
CA ASP A 319 13.87 -1.39 -4.74
C ASP A 319 12.43 -1.50 -4.18
N GLN A 320 11.45 -1.08 -4.98
CA GLN A 320 10.03 -1.09 -4.64
C GLN A 320 9.46 -2.51 -4.61
N THR A 321 9.96 -3.36 -5.50
CA THR A 321 9.58 -4.76 -5.64
C THR A 321 10.33 -5.68 -4.67
N GLY A 322 11.33 -5.19 -3.95
CA GLY A 322 12.06 -5.94 -2.93
C GLY A 322 12.81 -7.17 -3.46
N ASP A 323 13.17 -7.18 -4.74
CA ASP A 323 13.86 -8.32 -5.37
C ASP A 323 15.39 -8.14 -5.43
N GLY A 324 15.89 -7.00 -4.95
CA GLY A 324 17.31 -6.68 -4.86
C GLY A 324 17.89 -5.99 -6.09
N PHE A 325 17.07 -5.75 -7.10
CA PHE A 325 17.40 -5.02 -8.32
C PHE A 325 16.50 -3.78 -8.43
N VAL A 326 16.86 -2.90 -9.35
CA VAL A 326 15.99 -1.80 -9.79
C VAL A 326 15.75 -1.99 -11.27
N ASP A 327 14.48 -2.11 -11.66
CA ASP A 327 14.08 -2.17 -13.06
C ASP A 327 12.99 -1.13 -13.38
N GLU A 328 12.51 -1.11 -14.62
CA GLU A 328 11.44 -0.19 -15.04
C GLU A 328 10.19 -0.29 -14.14
N ALA A 329 9.88 -1.49 -13.65
CA ALA A 329 8.71 -1.73 -12.81
C ALA A 329 8.81 -0.98 -11.47
N ASP A 330 10.00 -0.91 -10.88
CA ASP A 330 10.22 -0.16 -9.65
C ASP A 330 9.92 1.33 -9.81
N LEU A 331 10.44 1.95 -10.88
CA LEU A 331 10.23 3.37 -11.17
C LEU A 331 8.76 3.66 -11.51
N GLN A 332 8.08 2.75 -12.22
CA GLN A 332 6.64 2.84 -12.47
C GLN A 332 5.83 2.71 -11.18
N ALA A 333 6.23 1.83 -10.25
CA ALA A 333 5.60 1.69 -8.95
C ALA A 333 5.76 2.96 -8.09
N MET A 334 6.94 3.60 -8.13
CA MET A 334 7.17 4.89 -7.46
C MET A 334 6.24 5.97 -8.01
N ALA A 335 6.22 6.16 -9.33
CA ALA A 335 5.34 7.13 -9.99
C ALA A 335 3.86 6.88 -9.67
N HIS A 336 3.43 5.61 -9.69
CA HIS A 336 2.07 5.22 -9.33
C HIS A 336 1.70 5.60 -7.90
N ASN A 337 2.58 5.37 -6.91
CA ASN A 337 2.28 5.73 -5.52
C ASN A 337 2.11 7.23 -5.33
N VAL A 338 2.98 8.03 -5.96
CA VAL A 338 2.91 9.50 -5.93
C VAL A 338 1.57 9.96 -6.49
N CYS A 339 1.22 9.48 -7.68
CA CYS A 339 -0.05 9.79 -8.34
C CYS A 339 -1.27 9.36 -7.50
N TRP A 340 -1.20 8.17 -6.89
CA TRP A 340 -2.25 7.62 -6.05
C TRP A 340 -2.49 8.44 -4.78
N GLN A 341 -1.42 8.90 -4.12
CA GLN A 341 -1.52 9.69 -2.88
C GLN A 341 -2.03 11.10 -3.14
N LEU A 342 -1.64 11.71 -4.25
CA LEU A 342 -1.99 13.09 -4.61
C LEU A 342 -3.30 13.19 -5.40
N GLU A 343 -3.88 12.05 -5.80
CA GLU A 343 -5.08 11.96 -6.63
C GLU A 343 -5.01 12.80 -7.92
N LEU A 344 -3.81 12.99 -8.50
CA LEU A 344 -3.49 13.92 -9.59
C LEU A 344 -4.44 13.87 -10.78
N THR A 345 -4.52 14.96 -11.55
CA THR A 345 -5.22 14.95 -12.84
C THR A 345 -4.52 14.00 -13.84
N PRO A 346 -5.22 13.50 -14.87
CA PRO A 346 -4.60 12.66 -15.90
C PRO A 346 -3.31 13.25 -16.50
N GLN A 347 -3.28 14.56 -16.71
CA GLN A 347 -2.10 15.27 -17.22
C GLN A 347 -0.96 15.26 -16.19
N GLY A 348 -1.23 15.61 -14.92
CA GLY A 348 -0.22 15.56 -13.87
C GLY A 348 0.34 14.15 -13.67
N GLU A 349 -0.51 13.12 -13.78
CA GLU A 349 -0.03 11.74 -13.79
C GLU A 349 0.93 11.47 -14.97
N ASP A 350 0.64 11.96 -16.19
CA ASP A 350 1.50 11.75 -17.38
C ASP A 350 2.88 12.39 -17.18
N GLU A 351 2.90 13.60 -16.61
CA GLU A 351 4.12 14.35 -16.32
C GLU A 351 5.00 13.62 -15.30
N VAL A 352 4.42 13.12 -14.20
CA VAL A 352 5.16 12.32 -13.20
C VAL A 352 5.75 11.06 -13.83
N HIS A 353 4.95 10.28 -14.57
CA HIS A 353 5.47 9.06 -15.18
C HIS A 353 6.55 9.32 -16.22
N ALA A 354 6.46 10.40 -17.00
CA ALA A 354 7.49 10.81 -17.94
C ALA A 354 8.81 11.18 -17.23
N ALA A 355 8.73 11.87 -16.10
CA ALA A 355 9.90 12.23 -15.29
C ALA A 355 10.62 10.97 -14.75
N PHE A 356 9.87 10.02 -14.20
CA PHE A 356 10.41 8.75 -13.70
C PHE A 356 10.97 7.87 -14.84
N ALA A 357 10.33 7.84 -16.00
CA ALA A 357 10.83 7.12 -17.17
C ALA A 357 12.15 7.71 -17.70
N THR A 358 12.28 9.04 -17.70
CA THR A 358 13.52 9.73 -18.09
C THR A 358 14.65 9.38 -17.12
N TRP A 359 14.35 9.35 -15.82
CA TRP A 359 15.33 8.93 -14.81
C TRP A 359 15.75 7.47 -14.99
N TRP A 360 14.82 6.56 -15.28
CA TRP A 360 15.12 5.15 -15.57
C TRP A 360 16.09 5.01 -16.76
N GLN A 361 15.79 5.68 -17.87
CA GLN A 361 16.65 5.68 -19.06
C GLN A 361 18.07 6.18 -18.74
N HIS A 362 18.17 7.23 -17.92
CA HIS A 362 19.46 7.73 -17.46
C HIS A 362 20.22 6.68 -16.62
N MET A 363 19.53 5.99 -15.70
CA MET A 363 20.13 4.93 -14.89
C MET A 363 20.67 3.80 -15.77
N CYS A 364 19.89 3.27 -16.71
CA CYS A 364 20.38 2.24 -17.64
C CYS A 364 21.63 2.72 -18.41
N SER A 365 21.61 3.96 -18.91
CA SER A 365 22.74 4.48 -19.72
C SER A 365 24.04 4.70 -18.94
N THR A 366 23.98 4.80 -17.61
CA THR A 366 25.15 5.17 -16.78
C THR A 366 25.52 4.14 -15.72
N MET A 367 24.62 3.24 -15.36
CA MET A 367 24.78 2.34 -14.22
C MET A 367 24.70 0.85 -14.60
N ASP A 368 23.87 0.48 -15.56
CA ASP A 368 23.74 -0.90 -16.04
C ASP A 368 25.01 -1.27 -16.84
N THR A 369 25.95 -1.94 -16.17
CA THR A 369 27.28 -2.20 -16.72
C THR A 369 27.37 -3.53 -17.46
N ASP A 370 26.45 -4.45 -17.17
CA ASP A 370 26.38 -5.75 -17.81
C ASP A 370 25.25 -5.87 -18.85
N ASP A 371 24.48 -4.79 -19.07
CA ASP A 371 23.40 -4.67 -20.07
C ASP A 371 22.31 -5.74 -19.85
N ASP A 372 22.05 -6.08 -18.58
CA ASP A 372 21.02 -7.05 -18.20
C ASP A 372 19.61 -6.44 -18.12
N GLY A 373 19.52 -5.12 -18.34
CA GLY A 373 18.28 -4.34 -18.32
C GLY A 373 17.79 -4.01 -16.90
N ARG A 374 18.64 -4.19 -15.89
CA ARG A 374 18.38 -3.91 -14.48
C ARG A 374 19.59 -3.21 -13.87
N VAL A 375 19.41 -2.63 -12.69
CA VAL A 375 20.51 -2.02 -11.95
C VAL A 375 20.64 -2.72 -10.61
N SER A 376 21.75 -3.43 -10.42
CA SER A 376 22.07 -4.03 -9.12
C SER A 376 22.47 -2.97 -8.09
N ARG A 377 22.38 -3.32 -6.80
CA ARG A 377 22.85 -2.44 -5.71
C ARG A 377 24.32 -2.03 -5.89
N ALA A 378 25.16 -2.96 -6.37
CA ALA A 378 26.59 -2.70 -6.53
C ALA A 378 26.87 -1.68 -7.63
N GLU A 379 26.16 -1.81 -8.75
CA GLU A 379 26.22 -0.87 -9.88
C GLU A 379 25.73 0.51 -9.48
N PHE A 380 24.53 0.59 -8.88
CA PHE A 380 23.97 1.85 -8.40
C PHE A 380 24.95 2.61 -7.50
N VAL A 381 25.46 1.94 -6.46
CA VAL A 381 26.35 2.57 -5.47
C VAL A 381 27.68 3.00 -6.10
N THR A 382 28.26 2.16 -6.96
CA THR A 382 29.57 2.43 -7.57
C THR A 382 29.48 3.57 -8.58
N SER A 383 28.52 3.50 -9.50
CA SER A 383 28.32 4.49 -10.55
C SER A 383 27.85 5.82 -9.99
N MET A 384 26.97 5.83 -8.98
CA MET A 384 26.55 7.07 -8.31
C MET A 384 27.73 7.77 -7.62
N LEU A 385 28.56 7.04 -6.86
CA LEU A 385 29.74 7.64 -6.20
C LEU A 385 30.76 8.18 -7.21
N ALA A 386 31.04 7.43 -8.27
CA ALA A 386 31.96 7.85 -9.32
C ALA A 386 31.40 9.07 -10.08
N GLY A 387 30.11 9.07 -10.39
CA GLY A 387 29.43 10.15 -11.10
C GLY A 387 29.48 11.47 -10.33
N VAL A 388 29.05 11.47 -9.07
CA VAL A 388 29.04 12.69 -8.25
C VAL A 388 30.44 13.24 -7.93
N ASP A 389 31.47 12.38 -7.89
CA ASP A 389 32.85 12.82 -7.68
C ASP A 389 33.50 13.36 -8.98
N HIS A 390 33.02 12.96 -10.16
CA HIS A 390 33.60 13.36 -11.45
C HIS A 390 32.88 14.56 -12.09
N ASP A 391 31.56 14.65 -11.93
CA ASP A 391 30.73 15.67 -12.56
C ASP A 391 29.76 16.30 -11.54
N PRO A 392 29.95 17.58 -11.18
CA PRO A 392 29.04 18.29 -10.28
C PRO A 392 27.59 18.32 -10.77
N GLY A 393 27.36 18.25 -12.10
CA GLY A 393 26.02 18.21 -12.71
C GLY A 393 25.49 16.81 -12.95
N TYR A 394 26.08 15.78 -12.34
CA TYR A 394 25.66 14.38 -12.54
C TYR A 394 24.19 14.16 -12.13
N LEU A 395 23.76 14.71 -10.99
CA LEU A 395 22.40 14.53 -10.49
C LEU A 395 21.34 15.28 -11.33
N ASP A 396 21.72 16.40 -11.96
CA ASP A 396 20.85 17.20 -12.83
C ASP A 396 20.35 16.42 -14.06
N LYS A 397 21.17 15.48 -14.54
CA LYS A 397 20.91 14.70 -15.76
C LYS A 397 19.95 13.53 -15.54
N GLY A 398 19.67 13.17 -14.30
CA GLY A 398 18.87 12.00 -13.95
C GLY A 398 17.97 12.25 -12.75
N LEU A 399 18.51 12.07 -11.54
CA LEU A 399 17.73 12.13 -10.30
C LEU A 399 16.91 13.41 -10.17
N HIS A 400 17.48 14.58 -10.47
CA HIS A 400 16.76 15.85 -10.35
C HIS A 400 15.57 15.97 -11.30
N VAL A 401 15.56 15.25 -12.43
CA VAL A 401 14.39 15.22 -13.32
C VAL A 401 13.21 14.57 -12.59
N ALA A 402 13.42 13.44 -11.91
CA ALA A 402 12.38 12.77 -11.13
C ALA A 402 11.98 13.57 -9.89
N VAL A 403 12.95 14.18 -9.19
CA VAL A 403 12.69 15.00 -8.00
C VAL A 403 11.89 16.26 -8.34
N ARG A 404 12.18 16.94 -9.46
CA ARG A 404 11.35 18.05 -9.98
C ARG A 404 9.94 17.60 -10.33
N GLY A 405 9.81 16.46 -11.01
CA GLY A 405 8.50 15.88 -11.31
C GLY A 405 7.67 15.63 -10.06
N LEU A 406 8.30 15.13 -8.98
CA LEU A 406 7.65 14.97 -7.67
C LEU A 406 7.27 16.32 -7.05
N PHE A 407 8.16 17.30 -7.10
CA PHE A 407 7.90 18.64 -6.55
C PHE A 407 6.71 19.32 -7.22
N HIS A 408 6.67 19.36 -8.56
CA HIS A 408 5.55 19.96 -9.29
C HIS A 408 4.23 19.20 -9.09
N ALA A 409 4.29 17.89 -8.92
CA ALA A 409 3.11 17.11 -8.58
C ALA A 409 2.59 17.41 -7.16
N ALA A 410 3.51 17.66 -6.23
CA ALA A 410 3.23 18.00 -4.85
C ALA A 410 2.69 19.43 -4.69
N ASP A 411 3.14 20.37 -5.53
CA ASP A 411 2.69 21.77 -5.61
C ASP A 411 1.34 21.85 -6.31
N THR A 412 0.31 21.39 -5.60
CA THR A 412 -1.05 21.21 -6.14
C THR A 412 -1.74 22.53 -6.44
N ASP A 413 -1.36 23.61 -5.76
CA ASP A 413 -1.88 24.95 -6.01
C ASP A 413 -1.01 25.78 -6.98
N SER A 414 0.10 25.21 -7.45
CA SER A 414 1.06 25.84 -8.37
C SER A 414 1.61 27.17 -7.82
N SER A 415 1.80 27.25 -6.51
CA SER A 415 2.35 28.41 -5.83
C SER A 415 3.86 28.56 -6.02
N GLY A 416 4.54 27.51 -6.51
CA GLY A 416 5.99 27.46 -6.70
C GLY A 416 6.76 27.06 -5.45
N TYR A 417 6.07 26.68 -4.38
CA TYR A 417 6.66 26.20 -3.12
C TYR A 417 5.73 25.17 -2.46
N LEU A 418 6.29 24.27 -1.65
CA LEU A 418 5.48 23.33 -0.88
C LEU A 418 5.15 23.91 0.50
N GLY A 419 3.86 24.06 0.76
CA GLY A 419 3.37 24.37 2.11
C GLY A 419 3.39 23.14 3.05
N PRO A 420 3.18 23.33 4.37
CA PRO A 420 3.12 22.23 5.33
C PRO A 420 2.04 21.18 5.04
N ASP A 421 0.93 21.58 4.42
CA ASP A 421 -0.18 20.70 4.08
C ASP A 421 0.09 19.86 2.83
N GLU A 422 0.71 20.45 1.81
CA GLU A 422 1.17 19.76 0.61
C GLU A 422 2.29 18.78 0.95
N TYR A 423 3.28 19.22 1.72
CA TYR A 423 4.32 18.35 2.25
C TYR A 423 3.75 17.18 3.04
N ARG A 424 2.74 17.41 3.90
CA ARG A 424 2.06 16.33 4.63
C ARG A 424 1.28 15.40 3.73
N THR A 425 0.72 15.89 2.63
CA THR A 425 -0.03 15.05 1.70
C THR A 425 0.90 14.08 0.95
N VAL A 426 2.09 14.56 0.58
CA VAL A 426 3.11 13.77 -0.13
C VAL A 426 3.86 12.83 0.82
N PHE A 427 4.35 13.36 1.94
CA PHE A 427 5.28 12.65 2.84
C PHE A 427 4.62 12.10 4.11
N GLY A 428 3.39 12.53 4.42
CA GLY A 428 2.71 12.28 5.69
C GLY A 428 1.73 11.13 5.71
N GLY A 429 2.00 10.06 4.95
CA GLY A 429 1.17 8.85 4.93
C GLY A 429 0.71 8.40 6.34
N SER A 430 -0.39 7.64 6.40
CA SER A 430 -1.24 7.27 7.56
C SER A 430 -0.60 7.04 8.96
N ARG A 431 0.70 6.91 9.09
CA ARG A 431 1.43 6.64 10.34
C ARG A 431 2.65 7.54 10.62
N VAL A 432 2.98 8.51 9.76
CA VAL A 432 4.06 9.45 10.08
C VAL A 432 3.55 10.40 11.15
N HIS A 433 4.23 10.43 12.30
CA HIS A 433 3.80 11.28 13.41
C HIS A 433 3.88 12.75 12.96
N PRO A 434 2.90 13.63 13.28
CA PRO A 434 2.94 15.04 12.87
C PRO A 434 4.25 15.76 13.24
N ALA A 435 4.86 15.36 14.35
CA ALA A 435 6.16 15.88 14.78
C ALA A 435 7.33 15.49 13.85
N GLU A 436 7.29 14.31 13.22
CA GLU A 436 8.31 13.86 12.25
C GLU A 436 8.16 14.62 10.92
N LEU A 437 6.92 14.86 10.48
CA LEU A 437 6.66 15.69 9.29
C LEU A 437 7.08 17.14 9.49
N ASN A 438 6.72 17.73 10.64
CA ASN A 438 7.14 19.09 11.00
C ASN A 438 8.66 19.21 11.20
N HIS A 439 9.33 18.11 11.54
CA HIS A 439 10.78 18.09 11.66
C HIS A 439 11.45 17.97 10.28
N GLY A 440 10.95 17.10 9.40
CA GLY A 440 11.43 17.00 8.01
C GLY A 440 11.21 18.29 7.23
N PHE A 441 10.01 18.89 7.35
CA PHE A 441 9.68 20.17 6.73
C PHE A 441 10.69 21.26 7.10
N ARG A 442 10.94 21.47 8.40
CA ARG A 442 11.91 22.48 8.91
C ARG A 442 13.37 22.21 8.56
N GLN A 443 13.69 21.03 8.05
CA GLN A 443 15.04 20.74 7.57
C GLN A 443 15.22 21.00 6.09
N LEU A 444 14.12 20.98 5.33
CA LEU A 444 14.09 21.32 3.92
C LEU A 444 13.91 22.83 3.74
N ASP A 445 13.10 23.46 4.59
CA ASP A 445 12.95 24.91 4.73
C ASP A 445 14.23 25.49 5.38
N ALA A 446 15.19 25.89 4.55
CA ALA A 446 16.54 26.25 4.98
C ALA A 446 16.61 27.70 5.49
N ASP A 447 15.77 28.58 4.94
CA ASP A 447 15.68 29.98 5.36
C ASP A 447 14.67 30.21 6.50
N GLY A 448 13.81 29.23 6.77
CA GLY A 448 12.84 29.23 7.87
C GLY A 448 11.60 30.07 7.58
N ASP A 449 11.28 30.35 6.32
CA ASP A 449 10.14 31.16 5.91
C ASP A 449 8.79 30.41 5.96
N GLY A 450 8.84 29.09 6.23
CA GLY A 450 7.67 28.22 6.31
C GLY A 450 7.22 27.67 4.95
N ARG A 451 8.08 27.73 3.93
CA ARG A 451 7.86 27.24 2.56
C ARG A 451 9.09 26.42 2.15
N ILE A 452 8.88 25.45 1.24
CA ILE A 452 9.99 24.71 0.64
C ILE A 452 9.98 25.02 -0.84
N THR A 453 10.98 25.78 -1.29
CA THR A 453 11.17 26.08 -2.71
C THR A 453 11.70 24.88 -3.49
N GLU A 454 11.59 24.91 -4.82
CA GLU A 454 12.17 23.86 -5.67
C GLU A 454 13.69 23.75 -5.47
N GLU A 455 14.37 24.88 -5.31
CA GLU A 455 15.81 24.96 -5.07
C GLU A 455 16.19 24.28 -3.75
N GLU A 456 15.52 24.63 -2.65
CA GLU A 456 15.75 23.99 -1.35
C GLU A 456 15.47 22.48 -1.38
N PHE A 457 14.42 22.08 -2.09
CA PHE A 457 14.08 20.67 -2.24
C PHE A 457 15.17 19.92 -3.01
N LEU A 458 15.66 20.46 -4.12
CA LEU A 458 16.74 19.86 -4.92
C LEU A 458 18.08 19.87 -4.19
N ASP A 459 18.40 20.93 -3.45
CA ASP A 459 19.63 21.04 -2.68
C ASP A 459 19.67 20.00 -1.56
N ALA A 460 18.54 19.74 -0.89
CA ALA A 460 18.46 18.70 0.12
C ALA A 460 18.71 17.29 -0.46
N PHE A 461 18.18 16.99 -1.65
CA PHE A 461 18.53 15.75 -2.35
C PHE A 461 20.02 15.77 -2.75
N THR A 462 20.54 16.85 -3.34
CA THR A 462 21.96 16.95 -3.71
C THR A 462 22.88 16.69 -2.51
N GLU A 463 22.59 17.29 -1.37
CA GLU A 463 23.35 17.11 -0.14
C GLU A 463 23.32 15.66 0.34
N TYR A 464 22.17 14.98 0.24
CA TYR A 464 22.04 13.56 0.60
C TYR A 464 23.06 12.68 -0.15
N PHE A 465 23.24 12.93 -1.46
CA PHE A 465 24.11 12.12 -2.32
C PHE A 465 25.58 12.56 -2.27
N THR A 466 25.87 13.84 -2.01
CA THR A 466 27.23 14.41 -2.13
C THR A 466 27.97 14.61 -0.80
N ALA A 467 27.27 14.80 0.32
CA ALA A 467 27.92 15.13 1.59
C ALA A 467 28.77 13.97 2.14
N ARG A 468 30.04 14.21 2.49
CA ARG A 468 30.93 13.12 2.97
C ARG A 468 30.59 12.63 4.38
N SER A 469 30.10 13.52 5.25
CA SER A 469 29.61 13.19 6.60
C SER A 469 28.09 13.10 6.63
N ASP A 470 27.53 12.50 7.69
CA ASP A 470 26.09 12.56 7.94
C ASP A 470 25.68 14.03 8.17
N THR A 471 24.66 14.48 7.45
CA THR A 471 24.08 15.82 7.60
C THR A 471 22.67 15.72 8.15
N ALA A 472 22.18 16.81 8.74
CA ALA A 472 20.86 16.84 9.36
C ALA A 472 19.76 16.56 8.32
N ALA A 473 19.79 17.26 7.18
CA ALA A 473 18.87 17.08 6.06
C ALA A 473 18.97 15.68 5.43
N GLY A 474 20.19 15.20 5.17
CA GLY A 474 20.43 13.90 4.54
C GLY A 474 20.05 12.68 5.40
N SER A 475 19.86 12.83 6.71
CA SER A 475 19.48 11.72 7.59
C SER A 475 17.97 11.61 7.86
N GLN A 476 17.15 12.54 7.33
CA GLN A 476 15.69 12.55 7.53
C GLN A 476 14.88 12.48 6.24
N LEU A 477 15.50 12.66 5.07
CA LEU A 477 14.84 12.62 3.77
C LEU A 477 14.12 11.27 3.50
N LEU A 478 14.53 10.19 4.18
CA LEU A 478 13.90 8.85 4.12
C LEU A 478 13.06 8.48 5.35
N GLY A 479 12.87 9.42 6.29
CA GLY A 479 12.39 9.12 7.64
C GLY A 479 13.44 8.38 8.48
N ARG A 480 13.28 8.37 9.81
CA ARG A 480 14.13 7.54 10.68
C ARG A 480 13.76 6.05 10.48
N PRO A 481 14.73 5.13 10.56
CA PRO A 481 14.47 3.69 10.45
C PRO A 481 13.55 3.15 11.54
#